data_AF-A0A535H8A9-F1
#
_entry.id   AF-A0A535H8A9-F1
#
_cell.length_a   1.000
_cell.length_b   1.000
_cell.length_c   1.000
_cell.angle_alpha   90.00
_cell.angle_beta   90.00
_cell.angle_gamma   90.00
#
_symmetry.space_group_name_H-M   'P 1'
#
loop_
_entity.id
_entity.type
_entity.pdbx_description
1 polymer ?
#
loop_
_entity_poly.entity_id
_entity_poly.type
_entity_poly.pdbx_seq_one_letter_code
_entity_poly.pdbx_strand_id
1 'polypeptide(L)'
;MIPAVGYRFWRVDPDDAWTRGRLQSPVAETLWPPLERLDAECQTRPGLRLARAGLHRHDELQISPEPGCSCGIYAYHDVAPMTRALREEPYMFGGAVLCWGRIVIHPEGMRAQHARPLALCRPESPGVKQRTAVLLQEVTKEYAIPLLELRDLVAYASEFGASYKPELPPPSRRGLDRVRSALSWRQMVRRLGKAVGG
;
A
#
# COMPACT_ATOMS: atom_id res chain seq x y z
N MET A 1 11.72 -8.27 17.01
CA MET A 1 10.76 -7.27 16.50
C MET A 1 9.47 -8.01 16.17
N ILE A 2 8.31 -7.50 16.58
CA ILE A 2 7.01 -8.10 16.26
C ILE A 2 6.80 -7.93 14.73
N PRO A 3 6.27 -8.93 14.01
CA PRO A 3 5.89 -8.73 12.61
C PRO A 3 4.94 -7.55 12.45
N ALA A 4 5.17 -6.73 11.44
CA ALA A 4 4.32 -5.61 11.10
C ALA A 4 3.17 -6.06 10.20
N VAL A 5 2.02 -5.41 10.34
CA VAL A 5 0.89 -5.58 9.43
C VAL A 5 0.80 -4.36 8.51
N GLY A 6 0.66 -4.62 7.22
CA GLY A 6 0.38 -3.60 6.21
C GLY A 6 -0.71 -4.03 5.25
N TYR A 7 -1.07 -3.13 4.35
CA TYR A 7 -2.11 -3.34 3.34
C TYR A 7 -1.53 -3.09 1.96
N ARG A 8 -1.91 -3.90 0.98
CA ARG A 8 -1.43 -3.73 -0.40
C ARG A 8 -2.43 -4.31 -1.38
N PHE A 9 -2.19 -4.03 -2.64
CA PHE A 9 -2.94 -4.65 -3.73
C PHE A 9 -2.01 -5.41 -4.66
N TRP A 10 -2.59 -6.39 -5.33
CA TRP A 10 -1.94 -7.25 -6.30
C TRP A 10 -2.73 -7.26 -7.59
N ARG A 11 -2.02 -7.48 -8.70
CA ARG A 11 -2.65 -7.88 -9.96
C ARG A 11 -2.78 -9.40 -9.98
N VAL A 12 -3.89 -9.89 -10.50
CA VAL A 12 -4.23 -11.31 -10.61
C VAL A 12 -4.96 -11.52 -11.93
N ASP A 13 -4.19 -11.64 -13.01
CA ASP A 13 -4.72 -11.81 -14.35
C ASP A 13 -4.76 -13.30 -14.71
N PRO A 14 -5.96 -13.90 -14.94
CA PRO A 14 -6.06 -15.31 -15.32
C PRO A 14 -5.58 -15.59 -16.75
N ASP A 15 -5.60 -14.59 -17.63
CA ASP A 15 -5.23 -14.72 -19.04
C ASP A 15 -3.72 -14.49 -19.27
N ASP A 16 -3.02 -14.04 -18.23
CA ASP A 16 -1.56 -13.90 -18.24
C ASP A 16 -0.89 -15.28 -18.16
N ALA A 17 -0.39 -15.75 -19.31
CA ALA A 17 0.25 -17.05 -19.45
C ALA A 17 1.50 -17.25 -18.56
N TRP A 18 2.16 -16.15 -18.14
CA TRP A 18 3.36 -16.21 -17.31
C TRP A 18 3.02 -16.46 -15.85
N THR A 19 1.97 -15.80 -15.35
CA THR A 19 1.64 -15.82 -13.91
C THR A 19 0.46 -16.72 -13.58
N ARG A 20 -0.40 -17.01 -14.56
CA ARG A 20 -1.53 -17.95 -14.49
C ARG A 20 -2.41 -17.69 -13.27
N GLY A 21 -2.82 -16.43 -13.08
CA GLY A 21 -3.70 -16.05 -11.96
C GLY A 21 -3.01 -15.96 -10.60
N ARG A 22 -1.68 -15.97 -10.51
CA ARG A 22 -0.98 -15.74 -9.24
C ARG A 22 -0.91 -14.25 -8.87
N LEU A 23 -0.66 -13.98 -7.58
CA LEU A 23 -0.51 -12.62 -7.05
C LEU A 23 0.75 -11.96 -7.62
N GLN A 24 0.58 -10.82 -8.27
CA GLN A 24 1.66 -10.03 -8.86
C GLN A 24 1.80 -8.65 -8.24
N SER A 25 3.03 -8.13 -8.23
CA SER A 25 3.24 -6.71 -7.98
C SER A 25 2.71 -5.87 -9.16
N PRO A 26 1.88 -4.86 -8.92
CA PRO A 26 1.35 -4.01 -10.01
C PRO A 26 2.37 -3.09 -10.66
N VAL A 27 3.50 -2.85 -9.98
CA VAL A 27 4.52 -1.84 -10.34
C VAL A 27 5.91 -2.44 -10.50
N ALA A 28 6.06 -3.74 -10.28
CA ALA A 28 7.31 -4.47 -10.46
C ALA A 28 7.00 -5.83 -11.07
N GLU A 29 7.89 -6.38 -11.88
CA GLU A 29 7.74 -7.75 -12.38
C GLU A 29 8.16 -8.74 -11.28
N THR A 30 7.33 -8.83 -10.24
CA THR A 30 7.54 -9.70 -9.09
C THR A 30 6.29 -10.55 -8.87
N LEU A 31 6.48 -11.86 -8.96
CA LEU A 31 5.48 -12.86 -8.63
C LEU A 31 5.58 -13.23 -7.16
N TRP A 32 4.45 -13.29 -6.46
CA TRP A 32 4.42 -13.69 -5.07
C TRP A 32 4.29 -15.21 -4.99
N PRO A 33 5.19 -15.92 -4.31
CA PRO A 33 5.11 -17.37 -4.21
C PRO A 33 3.92 -17.77 -3.32
N PRO A 34 3.13 -18.80 -3.71
CA PRO A 34 2.13 -19.40 -2.82
C PRO A 34 2.80 -20.05 -1.61
N LEU A 35 2.16 -19.97 -0.44
CA LEU A 35 2.58 -20.61 0.82
C LEU A 35 3.93 -20.18 1.41
N GLU A 36 4.76 -19.48 0.63
CA GLU A 36 6.08 -19.01 1.02
C GLU A 36 6.08 -17.50 1.30
N ARG A 37 7.19 -17.02 1.85
CA ARG A 37 7.44 -15.58 1.96
C ARG A 37 8.02 -15.08 0.65
N LEU A 38 7.72 -13.83 0.31
CA LEU A 38 8.49 -13.08 -0.66
C LEU A 38 9.68 -12.42 0.06
N ASP A 39 10.86 -12.53 -0.53
CA ASP A 39 12.07 -11.84 -0.10
C ASP A 39 12.30 -10.59 -0.97
N ALA A 40 12.67 -9.49 -0.34
CA ALA A 40 13.01 -8.25 -1.01
C ALA A 40 14.36 -8.38 -1.69
N GLU A 41 14.39 -8.09 -2.98
CA GLU A 41 15.62 -8.02 -3.75
C GLU A 41 15.84 -6.60 -4.24
N CYS A 42 17.10 -6.17 -4.21
CA CYS A 42 17.51 -5.02 -4.97
C CYS A 42 17.65 -5.46 -6.43
N GLN A 43 16.85 -4.89 -7.33
CA GLN A 43 16.98 -5.18 -8.75
C GLN A 43 17.55 -3.95 -9.46
N THR A 44 18.84 -3.97 -9.79
CA THR A 44 19.43 -3.05 -10.76
C THR A 44 19.05 -3.51 -12.17
N ARG A 45 17.81 -3.28 -12.60
CA ARG A 45 17.41 -3.65 -13.97
C ARG A 45 18.01 -2.67 -14.97
N PRO A 46 18.86 -3.11 -15.93
CA PRO A 46 19.22 -2.28 -17.07
C PRO A 46 17.98 -2.22 -17.98
N GLY A 47 17.21 -1.13 -17.92
CA GLY A 47 16.09 -0.93 -18.86
C GLY A 47 14.82 -0.32 -18.28
N LEU A 48 14.61 -0.34 -16.95
CA LEU A 48 13.50 0.39 -16.36
C LEU A 48 13.85 1.89 -16.32
N ARG A 49 13.35 2.65 -17.31
CA ARG A 49 13.40 4.12 -17.37
C ARG A 49 12.51 4.80 -16.30
N LEU A 50 12.48 4.30 -15.07
CA LEU A 50 12.07 5.13 -13.93
C LEU A 50 13.31 5.88 -13.42
N ALA A 51 13.72 6.82 -14.25
CA ALA A 51 14.77 7.80 -14.02
C ALA A 51 14.37 8.79 -12.91
N ARG A 52 14.29 8.32 -11.65
CA ARG A 52 14.15 9.17 -10.45
C ARG A 52 14.36 8.52 -9.09
N ALA A 53 14.42 7.18 -8.98
CA ALA A 53 14.82 6.55 -7.72
C ALA A 53 16.35 6.45 -7.70
N GLY A 54 17.00 6.94 -6.64
CA GLY A 54 18.46 6.88 -6.48
C GLY A 54 18.98 5.49 -6.83
N LEU A 55 19.73 5.41 -7.93
CA LEU A 55 20.37 4.19 -8.40
C LEU A 55 21.44 3.81 -7.37
N HIS A 56 21.05 3.12 -6.30
CA HIS A 56 22.03 2.42 -5.48
C HIS A 56 22.60 1.27 -6.34
N ARG A 57 23.92 1.11 -6.29
CA ARG A 57 24.59 -0.04 -6.88
C ARG A 57 24.14 -1.25 -6.05
N HIS A 58 23.67 -2.31 -6.73
CA HIS A 58 23.40 -3.57 -6.04
C HIS A 58 24.68 -4.00 -5.32
N ASP A 59 24.60 -4.10 -4.00
CA ASP A 59 25.64 -4.66 -3.15
C ASP A 59 25.07 -5.96 -2.59
N GLU A 60 25.63 -7.10 -2.99
CA GLU A 60 25.22 -8.43 -2.56
C GLU A 60 25.32 -8.62 -1.04
N LEU A 61 26.12 -7.80 -0.36
CA LEU A 61 26.24 -7.81 1.09
C LEU A 61 25.16 -6.98 1.79
N GLN A 62 24.41 -6.14 1.07
CA GLN A 62 23.37 -5.31 1.64
C GLN A 62 22.00 -5.98 1.67
N ILE A 63 21.36 -5.90 2.84
CA ILE A 63 20.02 -6.43 3.08
C ILE A 63 18.98 -5.42 2.56
N SER A 64 18.17 -5.82 1.58
CA SER A 64 17.01 -5.01 1.16
C SER A 64 15.89 -5.05 2.21
N PRO A 65 15.13 -3.96 2.44
CA PRO A 65 15.25 -2.65 1.82
C PRO A 65 16.38 -1.81 2.41
N GLU A 66 17.15 -1.15 1.54
CA GLU A 66 18.07 -0.11 1.96
C GLU A 66 17.33 1.24 2.10
N PRO A 67 17.56 2.03 3.17
CA PRO A 67 16.84 3.29 3.41
C PRO A 67 16.91 4.28 2.23
N GLY A 68 18.08 4.41 1.59
CA GLY A 68 18.32 5.30 0.45
C GLY A 68 17.86 4.77 -0.91
N CYS A 69 17.25 3.59 -0.95
CA CYS A 69 16.77 2.93 -2.15
C CYS A 69 15.22 2.95 -2.26
N SER A 70 14.68 2.55 -3.41
CA SER A 70 13.29 2.11 -3.61
C SER A 70 13.08 0.58 -3.58
N CYS A 71 14.08 -0.24 -3.23
CA CYS A 71 13.93 -1.70 -3.13
C CYS A 71 13.07 -2.08 -1.91
N GLY A 72 12.58 -3.31 -1.86
CA GLY A 72 11.74 -3.77 -0.75
C GLY A 72 10.28 -3.95 -1.11
N ILE A 73 9.58 -4.63 -0.21
CA ILE A 73 8.19 -4.99 -0.38
C ILE A 73 7.31 -3.91 0.22
N TYR A 74 6.60 -3.17 -0.63
CA TYR A 74 5.75 -2.07 -0.22
C TYR A 74 4.42 -2.55 0.38
N ALA A 75 4.02 -1.88 1.45
CA ALA A 75 2.70 -1.99 2.06
C ALA A 75 2.29 -0.64 2.67
N TYR A 76 1.02 -0.27 2.56
CA TYR A 76 0.42 0.88 3.22
C TYR A 76 0.21 0.61 4.71
N HIS A 77 0.20 1.67 5.51
CA HIS A 77 -0.15 1.60 6.93
C HIS A 77 -1.64 1.36 7.16
N ASP A 78 -2.49 1.83 6.25
CA ASP A 78 -3.95 1.82 6.37
C ASP A 78 -4.59 1.28 5.09
N VAL A 79 -5.83 0.79 5.22
CA VAL A 79 -6.63 0.32 4.08
C VAL A 79 -7.06 1.44 3.13
N ALA A 80 -7.24 2.68 3.62
CA ALA A 80 -7.80 3.77 2.82
C ALA A 80 -6.89 4.21 1.64
N PRO A 81 -5.56 4.36 1.81
CA PRO A 81 -4.64 4.55 0.67
C PRO A 81 -4.66 3.38 -0.32
N MET A 82 -4.72 2.14 0.17
CA MET A 82 -4.80 0.94 -0.67
C MET A 82 -6.06 0.95 -1.54
N THR A 83 -7.23 1.19 -0.95
CA THR A 83 -8.50 1.17 -1.69
C THR A 83 -8.58 2.30 -2.70
N ARG A 84 -8.08 3.50 -2.37
CA ARG A 84 -7.97 4.62 -3.31
C ARG A 84 -7.12 4.27 -4.54
N ALA A 85 -6.08 3.45 -4.37
CA ALA A 85 -5.17 3.08 -5.44
C ALA A 85 -5.73 2.02 -6.40
N LEU A 86 -6.76 1.25 -6.01
CA LEU A 86 -7.32 0.14 -6.79
C LEU A 86 -8.09 0.56 -8.07
N ARG A 87 -8.44 1.85 -8.24
CA ARG A 87 -9.01 2.47 -9.46
C ARG A 87 -9.97 1.59 -10.30
N GLU A 88 -10.93 0.88 -9.69
CA GLU A 88 -11.88 -0.01 -10.41
C GLU A 88 -11.28 -0.95 -11.47
N GLU A 89 -9.98 -1.20 -11.42
CA GLU A 89 -9.30 -1.97 -12.45
C GLU A 89 -9.72 -3.43 -12.32
N PRO A 90 -10.18 -4.09 -13.41
CA PRO A 90 -10.41 -5.52 -13.36
C PRO A 90 -9.09 -6.20 -12.98
N TYR A 91 -9.19 -7.28 -12.19
CA TYR A 91 -8.03 -8.09 -11.78
C TYR A 91 -7.06 -7.45 -10.79
N MET A 92 -7.44 -6.34 -10.15
CA MET A 92 -6.67 -5.71 -9.08
C MET A 92 -7.38 -5.91 -7.74
N PHE A 93 -6.70 -6.55 -6.78
CA PHE A 93 -7.30 -6.96 -5.51
C PHE A 93 -6.47 -6.50 -4.32
N GLY A 94 -7.14 -5.87 -3.36
CA GLY A 94 -6.54 -5.46 -2.09
C GLY A 94 -6.45 -6.60 -1.09
N GLY A 95 -5.66 -6.40 -0.04
CA GLY A 95 -5.58 -7.33 1.08
C GLY A 95 -4.56 -6.91 2.13
N ALA A 96 -4.41 -7.76 3.13
CA ALA A 96 -3.47 -7.58 4.23
C ALA A 96 -2.21 -8.40 3.99
N VAL A 97 -1.08 -7.89 4.49
CA VAL A 97 0.23 -8.53 4.34
C VAL A 97 0.98 -8.45 5.66
N LEU A 98 1.63 -9.56 6.02
CA LEU A 98 2.57 -9.63 7.13
C LEU A 98 3.95 -9.23 6.63
N CYS A 99 4.64 -8.37 7.35
CA CYS A 99 5.93 -7.80 6.98
C CYS A 99 6.94 -7.98 8.12
N TRP A 100 8.16 -8.45 7.82
CA TRP A 100 9.20 -8.64 8.83
C TRP A 100 10.62 -8.55 8.25
N GLY A 101 11.62 -8.76 9.11
CA GLY A 101 13.03 -8.53 8.81
C GLY A 101 13.38 -7.05 8.94
N ARG A 102 14.20 -6.53 8.01
CA ARG A 102 14.45 -5.09 7.91
C ARG A 102 13.19 -4.38 7.40
N ILE A 103 12.76 -3.34 8.12
CA ILE A 103 11.61 -2.52 7.75
C ILE A 103 12.05 -1.06 7.68
N VAL A 104 11.74 -0.39 6.57
CA VAL A 104 11.89 1.06 6.41
C VAL A 104 10.51 1.68 6.40
N ILE A 105 10.24 2.51 7.41
CA ILE A 105 8.96 3.19 7.61
C ILE A 105 8.95 4.50 6.81
N HIS A 106 7.85 4.76 6.12
CA HIS A 106 7.56 5.96 5.36
C HIS A 106 6.24 6.58 5.84
N PRO A 107 5.90 7.83 5.46
CA PRO A 107 4.67 8.47 5.94
C PRO A 107 3.37 7.71 5.60
N GLU A 108 3.27 7.12 4.40
CA GLU A 108 2.04 6.44 3.94
C GLU A 108 2.08 4.92 4.10
N GLY A 109 3.24 4.35 4.42
CA GLY A 109 3.45 2.91 4.44
C GLY A 109 4.87 2.54 4.80
N MET A 110 5.25 1.32 4.46
CA MET A 110 6.56 0.77 4.78
C MET A 110 7.09 -0.06 3.62
N ARG A 111 8.40 -0.30 3.65
CA ARG A 111 9.07 -1.31 2.84
C ARG A 111 9.62 -2.38 3.76
N ALA A 112 9.37 -3.64 3.46
CA ALA A 112 9.83 -4.77 4.26
C ALA A 112 10.81 -5.65 3.48
N GLN A 113 11.69 -6.33 4.23
CA GLN A 113 12.59 -7.35 3.71
C GLN A 113 11.84 -8.62 3.35
N HIS A 114 10.93 -9.04 4.22
CA HIS A 114 10.15 -10.25 4.03
C HIS A 114 8.68 -9.90 4.10
N ALA A 115 7.87 -10.55 3.27
CA ALA A 115 6.43 -10.42 3.37
C ALA A 115 5.68 -11.69 2.99
N ARG A 116 4.49 -11.85 3.55
CA ARG A 116 3.56 -12.92 3.17
C ARG A 116 2.12 -12.39 3.17
N PRO A 117 1.29 -12.70 2.16
CA PRO A 117 -0.11 -12.34 2.17
C PRO A 117 -0.82 -12.97 3.37
N LEU A 118 -1.67 -12.21 4.05
CA LEU A 118 -2.50 -12.70 5.15
C LEU A 118 -3.93 -12.98 4.72
N ALA A 119 -4.48 -12.14 3.83
CA ALA A 119 -5.85 -12.23 3.33
C ALA A 119 -5.98 -11.39 2.05
N LEU A 120 -6.95 -11.74 1.21
CA LEU A 120 -7.48 -10.85 0.17
C LEU A 120 -8.84 -10.30 0.60
N CYS A 121 -9.18 -9.09 0.15
CA CYS A 121 -10.51 -8.53 0.33
C CYS A 121 -11.31 -8.57 -0.99
N ARG A 122 -12.61 -8.83 -0.87
CA ARG A 122 -13.54 -8.78 -2.00
C ARG A 122 -13.64 -7.35 -2.56
N PRO A 123 -13.75 -7.21 -3.90
CA PRO A 123 -14.08 -5.93 -4.51
C PRO A 123 -15.41 -5.38 -3.98
N GLU A 124 -15.49 -4.07 -3.79
CA GLU A 124 -16.73 -3.41 -3.36
C GLU A 124 -17.72 -3.26 -4.51
N SER A 125 -17.24 -3.11 -5.76
CA SER A 125 -18.10 -3.01 -6.94
C SER A 125 -18.81 -4.35 -7.22
N PRO A 126 -20.16 -4.39 -7.24
CA PRO A 126 -20.91 -5.64 -7.43
C PRO A 126 -20.59 -6.35 -8.76
N GLY A 127 -20.39 -5.59 -9.83
CA GLY A 127 -20.07 -6.14 -11.15
C GLY A 127 -18.68 -6.80 -11.17
N VAL A 128 -17.69 -6.18 -10.52
CA VAL A 128 -16.35 -6.77 -10.38
C VAL A 128 -16.42 -8.00 -9.48
N LYS A 129 -17.10 -7.91 -8.32
CA LYS A 129 -17.29 -9.01 -7.37
C LYS A 129 -17.88 -10.26 -8.03
N GLN A 130 -18.90 -10.11 -8.86
CA GLN A 130 -19.52 -11.24 -9.55
C GLN A 130 -18.58 -11.87 -10.58
N ARG A 131 -17.88 -11.05 -11.39
CA ARG A 131 -16.99 -11.55 -12.45
C ARG A 131 -15.74 -12.24 -11.90
N THR A 132 -15.23 -11.80 -10.75
CA THR A 132 -13.95 -12.29 -10.21
C THR A 132 -14.12 -13.30 -9.07
N ALA A 133 -15.36 -13.74 -8.79
CA ALA A 133 -15.66 -14.60 -7.64
C ALA A 133 -14.89 -15.93 -7.67
N VAL A 134 -14.94 -16.63 -8.81
CA VAL A 134 -14.26 -17.94 -8.99
C VAL A 134 -12.75 -17.76 -8.91
N LEU A 135 -12.21 -16.78 -9.63
CA LEU A 135 -10.77 -16.46 -9.61
C LEU A 135 -10.26 -16.21 -8.18
N LEU A 136 -10.94 -15.35 -7.41
CA LEU A 136 -10.53 -15.06 -6.05
C LEU A 136 -10.62 -16.29 -5.13
N GLN A 137 -11.59 -17.18 -5.34
CA GLN A 137 -11.66 -18.45 -4.59
C GLN A 137 -10.48 -19.37 -4.92
N GLU A 138 -10.11 -19.50 -6.19
CA GLU A 138 -8.98 -20.31 -6.62
C GLU A 138 -7.66 -19.78 -6.05
N VAL A 139 -7.44 -18.47 -6.17
CA VAL A 139 -6.22 -17.81 -5.67
C VAL A 139 -6.13 -17.91 -4.14
N THR A 140 -7.20 -17.62 -3.42
CA THR A 140 -7.18 -17.72 -1.95
C THR A 140 -6.94 -19.15 -1.47
N LYS A 141 -7.45 -20.16 -2.19
CA LYS A 141 -7.14 -21.56 -1.94
C LYS A 141 -5.67 -21.88 -2.21
N GLU A 142 -5.11 -21.44 -3.33
CA GLU A 142 -3.70 -21.68 -3.70
C GLU A 142 -2.74 -21.06 -2.68
N TYR A 143 -3.00 -19.83 -2.22
CA TYR A 143 -2.18 -19.13 -1.23
C TYR A 143 -2.46 -19.55 0.22
N ALA A 144 -3.49 -20.37 0.45
CA ALA A 144 -4.01 -20.74 1.77
C ALA A 144 -4.26 -19.52 2.69
N ILE A 145 -4.97 -18.53 2.15
CA ILE A 145 -5.37 -17.30 2.86
C ILE A 145 -6.89 -17.11 2.73
N PRO A 146 -7.56 -16.47 3.69
CA PRO A 146 -8.99 -16.20 3.57
C PRO A 146 -9.31 -15.09 2.57
N LEU A 147 -10.52 -15.16 2.00
CA LEU A 147 -11.17 -14.09 1.26
C LEU A 147 -12.19 -13.38 2.17
N LEU A 148 -11.94 -12.12 2.51
CA LEU A 148 -12.71 -11.34 3.48
C LEU A 148 -13.50 -10.21 2.81
N GLU A 149 -14.48 -9.63 3.51
CA GLU A 149 -15.01 -8.31 3.15
C GLU A 149 -14.05 -7.22 3.67
N LEU A 150 -13.99 -6.06 3.01
CA LEU A 150 -13.05 -4.99 3.37
C LEU A 150 -13.17 -4.54 4.85
N ARG A 151 -14.41 -4.46 5.36
CA ARG A 151 -14.71 -4.08 6.75
C ARG A 151 -14.10 -5.02 7.80
N ASP A 152 -13.87 -6.29 7.44
CA ASP A 152 -13.39 -7.32 8.35
C ASP A 152 -11.85 -7.49 8.26
N LEU A 153 -11.24 -6.91 7.21
CA LEU A 153 -9.81 -7.07 6.91
C LEU A 153 -8.90 -6.56 8.02
N VAL A 154 -9.21 -5.38 8.59
CA VAL A 154 -8.38 -4.75 9.62
C VAL A 154 -8.40 -5.57 10.91
N ALA A 155 -9.59 -6.02 11.33
CA ALA A 155 -9.75 -6.82 12.54
C ALA A 155 -8.98 -8.15 12.40
N TYR A 156 -9.16 -8.87 11.30
CA TYR A 156 -8.42 -10.10 11.03
C TYR A 156 -6.90 -9.86 11.03
N ALA A 157 -6.44 -8.82 10.32
CA ALA A 157 -5.01 -8.55 10.21
C ALA A 157 -4.38 -8.19 11.56
N SER A 158 -5.12 -7.52 12.45
CA SER A 158 -4.63 -7.15 13.79
C SER A 158 -4.30 -8.32 14.71
N GLU A 159 -4.82 -9.52 14.43
CA GLU A 159 -4.49 -10.74 15.18
C GLU A 159 -3.02 -11.18 14.94
N PHE A 160 -2.41 -10.73 13.84
CA PHE A 160 -1.05 -11.11 13.42
C PHE A 160 0.01 -10.06 13.76
N GLY A 161 -0.41 -8.84 14.14
CA GLY A 161 0.50 -7.73 14.46
C GLY A 161 -0.15 -6.37 14.34
N ALA A 162 0.66 -5.32 14.48
CA ALA A 162 0.24 -3.93 14.32
C ALA A 162 0.95 -3.28 13.14
N SER A 163 0.37 -2.21 12.59
CA SER A 163 1.10 -1.37 11.64
C SER A 163 2.04 -0.42 12.38
N TYR A 164 3.25 -0.23 11.87
CA TYR A 164 4.21 0.76 12.39
C TYR A 164 3.93 2.17 11.91
N LYS A 165 2.65 2.56 11.89
CA LYS A 165 2.22 3.89 11.51
C LYS A 165 2.88 4.91 12.45
N PRO A 166 3.67 5.86 11.96
CA PRO A 166 4.28 6.87 12.81
C PRO A 166 3.20 7.76 13.41
N GLU A 167 3.34 8.12 14.69
CA GLU A 167 2.54 9.19 15.28
C GLU A 167 2.80 10.48 14.50
N LEU A 168 1.73 11.13 14.04
CA LEU A 168 1.85 12.42 13.40
C LEU A 168 2.40 13.40 14.43
N PRO A 169 3.50 14.12 14.14
CA PRO A 169 3.95 15.18 15.03
C PRO A 169 2.80 16.20 15.17
N PRO A 170 2.57 16.73 16.38
CA PRO A 170 1.53 17.72 16.59
C PRO A 170 1.73 18.88 15.61
N PRO A 171 0.65 19.46 15.04
CA PRO A 171 0.77 20.52 14.07
C PRO A 171 1.62 21.65 14.64
N SER A 172 2.67 22.04 13.92
CA SER A 172 3.54 23.13 14.36
C SER A 172 2.70 24.39 14.61
N ARG A 173 2.93 25.09 15.73
CA ARG A 173 2.20 26.33 16.09
C ARG A 173 2.20 27.35 14.94
N ARG A 174 3.27 27.41 14.14
CA ARG A 174 3.39 28.28 12.96
C ARG A 174 2.33 27.99 11.87
N GLY A 175 1.89 26.73 11.72
CA GLY A 175 0.84 26.36 10.78
C GLY A 175 -0.55 26.81 11.24
N LEU A 176 -0.82 26.68 12.55
CA LEU A 176 -2.06 27.16 13.18
C LEU A 176 -2.19 28.68 13.10
N ASP A 177 -1.09 29.42 13.27
CA ASP A 177 -1.07 30.88 13.15
C ASP A 177 -1.37 31.35 11.71
N ARG A 178 -0.87 30.63 10.69
CA ARG A 178 -1.19 30.89 9.27
C ARG A 178 -2.65 30.59 8.92
N VAL A 179 -3.21 29.50 9.44
CA VAL A 179 -4.63 29.18 9.19
C VAL A 179 -5.54 30.19 9.89
N ARG A 180 -5.21 30.59 11.12
CA ARG A 180 -5.94 31.63 11.86
C ARG A 180 -5.85 32.99 11.18
N SER A 181 -4.68 33.39 10.68
CA SER A 181 -4.53 34.65 9.96
C SER A 181 -5.27 34.65 8.62
N ALA A 182 -5.28 33.53 7.89
CA ALA A 182 -6.05 33.38 6.65
C ALA A 182 -7.57 33.42 6.88
N LEU A 183 -8.06 32.80 7.96
CA LEU A 183 -9.47 32.86 8.36
C LEU A 183 -9.88 34.27 8.82
N SER A 184 -9.01 34.94 9.59
CA SER A 184 -9.21 36.33 10.02
C SER A 184 -9.26 37.30 8.83
N TRP A 185 -8.34 37.15 7.87
CA TRP A 185 -8.33 37.95 6.63
C TRP A 185 -9.61 37.76 5.82
N ARG A 186 -10.06 36.52 5.63
CA ARG A 186 -11.33 36.22 4.94
C ARG A 186 -12.54 36.82 5.65
N GLN A 187 -12.58 36.78 6.97
CA GLN A 187 -13.65 37.41 7.77
C GLN A 187 -13.63 38.94 7.64
N MET A 188 -12.45 39.56 7.59
CA MET A 188 -12.27 40.99 7.43
C MET A 188 -12.71 41.48 6.04
N VAL A 189 -12.30 40.79 4.97
CA VAL A 189 -12.75 41.07 3.59
C VAL A 189 -14.27 40.96 3.47
N ARG A 190 -14.89 39.98 4.14
CA ARG A 190 -16.35 39.81 4.14
C ARG A 190 -17.10 40.91 4.89
N ARG A 191 -16.47 41.58 5.86
CA ARG A 191 -17.04 42.75 6.56
C ARG A 191 -16.88 44.03 5.74
N LEU A 192 -15.73 44.23 5.09
CA LEU A 192 -15.48 45.38 4.23
C LEU A 192 -16.35 45.36 2.96
N GLY A 193 -16.58 44.19 2.37
CA GLY A 193 -17.49 44.04 1.22
C GLY A 193 -18.96 44.31 1.53
N LYS A 194 -19.38 44.28 2.80
CA LYS A 194 -20.74 44.67 3.22
C LYS A 194 -20.90 46.18 3.47
N ALA A 195 -19.81 46.93 3.55
CA ALA A 195 -19.84 48.38 3.85
C ALA A 195 -19.82 49.27 2.60
N VAL A 196 -19.62 48.70 1.40
CA VAL A 196 -19.50 49.44 0.12
C VAL A 196 -20.67 49.11 -0.83
N GLY A 197 -21.68 48.39 -0.36
CA GLY A 197 -22.84 47.96 -1.15
C GLY A 197 -24.18 48.33 -0.52
N GLY A 198 -24.33 49.60 -0.10
CA GLY A 198 -25.57 50.19 0.38
C GLY A 198 -25.72 51.61 -0.19
#